data_AF-A0A964PT00-F1
#
_entry.id   AF-A0A964PT00-F1
#
_cell.length_a   1.000
_cell.length_b   1.000
_cell.length_c   1.000
_cell.angle_alpha   90.00
_cell.angle_beta   90.00
_cell.angle_gamma   90.00
#
_symmetry.space_group_name_H-M   'P 1'
#
loop_
_entity.id
_entity.type
_entity.pdbx_description
1 polymer ?
#
loop_
_entity_poly.entity_id
_entity_poly.type
_entity_poly.pdbx_seq_one_letter_code
_entity_poly.pdbx_strand_id
1 'polypeptide(L)'
;MSEVDRAEEMAASVERAGRAHGLAPEAVEFVGRAYALGMEPRRGALDEHNPAYLHPGRCILILLQDVGPLPAAVLAAAAVHESEEARFRTPPADVREALGREVADLVESIPLPGDEQLAALLVTLDEGARLAALAERLDHLRHAHLREDPAWWRALREETRAAWAPVAERTHPRLADRYRAWLRAMDRRLAGE
;
A
#
# COMPACT_ATOMS: atom_id res chain seq x y z
N MET A 1 8.27 17.87 26.48
CA MET A 1 8.78 16.69 25.76
C MET A 1 8.32 16.88 24.33
N SER A 2 9.25 16.95 23.37
CA SER A 2 8.89 17.12 21.96
C SER A 2 7.98 15.96 21.58
N GLU A 3 6.72 16.25 21.28
CA GLU A 3 5.81 15.32 20.64
C GLU A 3 6.45 14.99 19.30
N VAL A 4 6.93 13.75 19.14
CA VAL A 4 7.65 13.34 17.94
C VAL A 4 6.60 13.17 16.83
N ASP A 5 6.76 13.87 15.69
CA ASP A 5 5.82 13.75 14.57
C ASP A 5 5.85 12.30 14.07
N ARG A 6 4.72 11.58 14.19
CA ARG A 6 4.60 10.18 13.75
C ARG A 6 4.96 10.00 12.27
N ALA A 7 4.78 11.03 11.45
CA ALA A 7 5.19 10.99 10.05
C ALA A 7 6.72 11.02 9.89
N GLU A 8 7.44 11.72 10.77
CA GLU A 8 8.92 11.71 10.80
C GLU A 8 9.44 10.37 11.31
N GLU A 9 8.81 9.77 12.33
CA GLU A 9 9.17 8.43 12.81
C GLU A 9 8.99 7.36 11.74
N MET A 10 7.89 7.46 10.98
CA MET A 10 7.63 6.57 9.86
C MET A 10 8.65 6.80 8.72
N ALA A 11 9.00 8.05 8.40
CA ALA A 11 10.05 8.35 7.42
C ALA A 11 11.37 7.68 7.81
N ALA A 12 11.79 7.84 9.07
CA ALA A 12 13.00 7.23 9.59
C ALA A 12 12.91 5.69 9.61
N SER A 13 11.72 5.13 9.78
CA SER A 13 11.49 3.67 9.72
C SER A 13 11.62 3.14 8.29
N VAL A 14 11.06 3.85 7.31
CA VAL A 14 11.23 3.55 5.87
C VAL A 14 12.70 3.62 5.49
N GLU A 15 13.41 4.67 5.89
CA GLU A 15 14.83 4.84 5.62
C GLU A 15 15.68 3.70 6.20
N ARG A 16 15.48 3.38 7.50
CA ARG A 16 16.17 2.28 8.16
C ARG A 16 15.89 0.94 7.49
N ALA A 17 14.64 0.68 7.13
CA ALA A 17 14.25 -0.54 6.44
C ALA A 17 14.91 -0.61 5.05
N GLY A 18 14.88 0.46 4.26
CA GLY A 18 15.52 0.51 2.95
C GLY A 18 17.00 0.17 3.03
N ARG A 19 17.73 0.81 3.97
CA ARG A 19 19.15 0.51 4.22
C ARG A 19 19.39 -0.93 4.65
N ALA A 20 18.57 -1.45 5.57
CA ALA A 20 18.68 -2.83 6.05
C ALA A 20 18.45 -3.87 4.94
N HIS A 21 17.64 -3.55 3.94
CA HIS A 21 17.41 -4.37 2.75
C HIS A 21 18.38 -4.07 1.59
N GLY A 22 19.42 -3.26 1.81
CA GLY A 22 20.51 -3.06 0.86
C GLY A 22 20.24 -2.06 -0.26
N LEU A 23 19.25 -1.18 -0.11
CA LEU A 23 19.06 -0.07 -1.05
C LEU A 23 20.26 0.87 -1.01
N ALA A 24 20.71 1.31 -2.19
CA ALA A 24 21.71 2.37 -2.31
C ALA A 24 21.19 3.68 -1.69
N PRO A 25 22.07 4.57 -1.19
CA PRO A 25 21.67 5.84 -0.57
C PRO A 25 20.70 6.66 -1.43
N GLU A 26 20.97 6.77 -2.73
CA GLU A 26 20.15 7.53 -3.68
C GLU A 26 18.76 6.90 -3.85
N ALA A 27 18.67 5.58 -3.80
CA ALA A 27 17.40 4.85 -3.83
C ALA A 27 16.60 5.06 -2.53
N VAL A 28 17.27 5.11 -1.38
CA VAL A 28 16.65 5.41 -0.09
C VAL A 28 16.10 6.84 -0.08
N GLU A 29 16.87 7.81 -0.56
CA GLU A 29 16.41 9.20 -0.71
C GLU A 29 15.21 9.30 -1.66
N PHE A 30 15.25 8.60 -2.79
CA PHE A 30 14.16 8.55 -3.75
C PHE A 30 12.86 8.01 -3.14
N VAL A 31 12.92 6.91 -2.40
CA VAL A 31 11.77 6.35 -1.68
C VAL A 31 11.29 7.28 -0.57
N GLY A 32 12.20 7.97 0.11
CA GLY A 32 11.87 9.01 1.09
C GLY A 32 11.04 10.16 0.49
N ARG A 33 11.40 10.62 -0.71
CA ARG A 33 10.61 11.63 -1.45
C ARG A 33 9.23 11.11 -1.83
N ALA A 34 9.14 9.85 -2.28
CA ALA A 34 7.85 9.24 -2.61
C ALA A 34 6.94 9.11 -1.38
N TYR A 35 7.49 8.71 -0.24
CA TYR A 35 6.78 8.71 1.03
C TYR A 35 6.28 10.12 1.39
N ALA A 36 7.13 11.14 1.30
CA ALA A 36 6.75 12.51 1.60
C ALA A 36 5.59 12.98 0.70
N LEU A 37 5.67 12.71 -0.60
CA LEU A 37 4.62 13.04 -1.57
C LEU A 37 3.29 12.33 -1.27
N GLY A 38 3.33 11.04 -0.91
CA GLY A 38 2.14 10.31 -0.48
C GLY A 38 1.55 10.86 0.83
N MET A 39 2.37 11.43 1.70
CA MET A 39 1.90 12.03 2.96
C MET A 39 1.25 13.40 2.79
N GLU A 40 1.60 14.17 1.77
CA GLU A 40 1.09 15.55 1.57
C GLU A 40 -0.43 15.70 1.70
N PRO A 41 -1.28 14.94 0.99
CA PRO A 41 -2.73 15.11 1.09
C PRO A 41 -3.30 14.65 2.44
N ARG A 42 -2.51 13.94 3.26
CA ARG A 42 -2.90 13.44 4.59
C ARG A 42 -2.52 14.43 5.70
N ARG A 43 -1.44 15.20 5.51
CA ARG A 43 -0.99 16.22 6.47
C ARG A 43 -2.04 17.31 6.63
N GLY A 44 -2.51 17.51 7.87
CA GLY A 44 -3.55 18.49 8.20
C GLY A 44 -4.98 18.08 7.84
N ALA A 45 -5.17 17.04 7.02
CA ALA A 45 -6.48 16.46 6.71
C ALA A 45 -6.87 15.32 7.67
N LEU A 46 -5.87 14.65 8.26
CA LEU A 46 -6.05 13.53 9.17
C LEU A 46 -5.35 13.79 10.50
N ASP A 47 -5.97 13.27 11.57
CA ASP A 47 -5.34 13.10 12.87
C ASP A 47 -4.20 12.07 12.77
N GLU A 48 -3.13 12.23 13.54
CA GLU A 48 -1.94 11.38 13.44
C GLU A 48 -2.16 9.93 13.94
N HIS A 49 -3.22 9.71 14.72
CA HIS A 49 -3.70 8.39 15.12
C HIS A 49 -4.72 7.80 14.14
N ASN A 50 -5.12 8.56 13.11
CA ASN A 50 -5.99 8.03 12.08
C ASN A 50 -5.31 6.84 11.37
N PRO A 51 -6.00 5.71 11.16
CA PRO A 51 -5.42 4.55 10.51
C PRO A 51 -4.84 4.84 9.12
N ALA A 52 -5.46 5.74 8.35
CA ALA A 52 -5.01 6.11 7.01
C ALA A 52 -3.80 7.06 7.01
N TYR A 53 -3.44 7.67 8.16
CA TYR A 53 -2.40 8.70 8.23
C TYR A 53 -1.04 8.18 7.74
N LEU A 54 -0.56 7.07 8.31
CA LEU A 54 0.76 6.51 7.97
C LEU A 54 0.72 5.49 6.82
N HIS A 55 -0.37 5.43 6.05
CA HIS A 55 -0.58 4.43 4.99
C HIS A 55 0.57 4.36 3.98
N PRO A 56 1.04 5.48 3.38
CA PRO A 56 2.16 5.46 2.42
C PRO A 56 3.40 4.71 2.91
N GLY A 57 3.82 4.97 4.14
CA GLY A 57 4.99 4.34 4.74
C GLY A 57 4.78 2.86 5.02
N ARG A 58 3.58 2.47 5.45
CA ARG A 58 3.26 1.05 5.70
C ARG A 58 3.27 0.22 4.43
N CYS A 59 2.81 0.76 3.30
CA CYS A 59 2.88 0.07 2.01
C CYS A 59 4.33 -0.25 1.61
N ILE A 60 5.24 0.73 1.76
CA ILE A 60 6.69 0.52 1.54
C ILE A 60 7.23 -0.55 2.49
N LEU A 61 6.89 -0.46 3.79
CA LEU A 61 7.40 -1.40 4.79
C LEU A 61 6.88 -2.83 4.57
N ILE A 62 5.63 -3.01 4.12
CA ILE A 62 5.10 -4.32 3.74
C ILE A 62 5.97 -4.93 2.64
N LEU A 63 6.29 -4.17 1.58
CA LEU A 63 7.13 -4.66 0.50
C LEU A 63 8.53 -5.05 0.98
N LEU A 64 9.21 -4.16 1.70
CA LEU A 64 10.56 -4.43 2.19
C LEU A 64 10.59 -5.65 3.12
N GLN A 65 9.64 -5.74 4.07
CA GLN A 65 9.66 -6.76 5.11
C GLN A 65 9.14 -8.13 4.65
N ASP A 66 8.14 -8.15 3.77
CA ASP A 66 7.51 -9.40 3.33
C ASP A 66 8.00 -9.89 1.97
N VAL A 67 8.52 -9.03 1.09
CA VAL A 67 9.02 -9.39 -0.25
C VAL A 67 10.54 -9.30 -0.32
N GLY A 68 11.13 -8.25 0.26
CA GLY A 68 12.57 -8.03 0.27
C GLY A 68 13.00 -6.85 -0.62
N PRO A 69 14.25 -6.84 -1.10
CA PRO A 69 14.74 -5.75 -1.94
C PRO A 69 13.99 -5.71 -3.28
N LEU A 70 13.50 -4.52 -3.63
CA LEU A 70 12.77 -4.25 -4.87
C LEU A 70 13.32 -2.99 -5.53
N PRO A 71 13.07 -2.78 -6.84
CA PRO A 71 13.39 -1.51 -7.50
C PRO A 71 12.76 -0.33 -6.76
N ALA A 72 13.50 0.77 -6.63
CA ALA A 72 13.04 1.96 -5.92
C ALA A 72 11.74 2.53 -6.51
N ALA A 73 11.54 2.41 -7.82
CA ALA A 73 10.31 2.81 -8.51
C ALA A 73 9.08 2.02 -8.02
N VAL A 74 9.21 0.73 -7.72
CA VAL A 74 8.11 -0.10 -7.19
C VAL A 74 7.74 0.32 -5.78
N LEU A 75 8.73 0.58 -4.92
CA LEU A 75 8.51 1.07 -3.56
C LEU A 75 7.88 2.47 -3.58
N ALA A 76 8.34 3.34 -4.48
CA ALA A 76 7.77 4.67 -4.68
C ALA A 76 6.32 4.61 -5.16
N ALA A 77 6.01 3.74 -6.14
CA ALA A 77 4.65 3.52 -6.61
C ALA A 77 3.72 3.06 -5.46
N ALA A 78 4.19 2.13 -4.61
CA ALA A 78 3.43 1.69 -3.44
C ALA A 78 3.18 2.80 -2.41
N ALA A 79 4.05 3.81 -2.34
CA ALA A 79 3.90 4.92 -1.41
C ALA A 79 2.84 5.94 -1.85
N VAL A 80 2.70 6.15 -3.16
CA VAL A 80 1.83 7.20 -3.74
C VAL A 80 0.55 6.65 -4.36
N HIS A 81 0.44 5.33 -4.49
CA HIS A 81 -0.82 4.67 -4.85
C HIS A 81 -1.80 4.73 -3.68
N GLU A 82 -3.06 5.06 -3.98
CA GLU A 82 -4.17 5.09 -3.03
C GLU A 82 -5.44 4.67 -3.78
N SER A 83 -5.92 3.47 -3.52
CA SER A 83 -7.02 2.86 -4.27
C SER A 83 -8.38 3.14 -3.66
N GLU A 84 -8.45 3.44 -2.36
CA GLU A 84 -9.70 3.55 -1.59
C GLU A 84 -10.22 4.98 -1.49
N GLU A 85 -9.38 5.94 -1.10
CA GLU A 85 -9.78 7.31 -0.79
C GLU A 85 -9.27 8.30 -1.84
N ALA A 86 -10.13 8.62 -2.81
CA ALA A 86 -9.79 9.52 -3.92
C ALA A 86 -9.21 10.88 -3.48
N ARG A 87 -9.64 11.42 -2.33
CA ARG A 87 -9.11 12.68 -1.75
C ARG A 87 -7.65 12.61 -1.30
N PHE A 88 -7.10 11.40 -1.10
CA PHE A 88 -5.72 11.18 -0.68
C PHE A 88 -4.82 10.63 -1.79
N ARG A 89 -5.35 10.51 -3.01
CA ARG A 89 -4.58 10.16 -4.19
C ARG A 89 -3.67 11.32 -4.58
N THR A 90 -2.38 11.03 -4.73
CA THR A 90 -1.46 11.99 -5.33
C THR A 90 -1.83 12.18 -6.81
N PRO A 91 -2.01 13.41 -7.31
CA PRO A 91 -2.29 13.66 -8.71
C PRO A 91 -1.22 13.07 -9.64
N PRO A 92 -1.58 12.47 -10.79
CA PRO A 92 -0.59 11.87 -11.69
C PRO A 92 0.46 12.84 -12.23
N ALA A 93 0.09 14.11 -12.41
CA ALA A 93 1.02 15.17 -12.80
C ALA A 93 2.12 15.36 -11.75
N ASP A 94 1.75 15.40 -10.47
CA ASP A 94 2.66 15.60 -9.34
C ASP A 94 3.57 14.38 -9.15
N VAL A 95 3.04 13.15 -9.33
CA VAL A 95 3.84 11.93 -9.34
C VAL A 95 4.88 11.98 -10.46
N ARG A 96 4.47 12.36 -11.68
CA ARG A 96 5.37 12.43 -12.83
C ARG A 96 6.45 13.51 -12.65
N GLU A 97 6.09 14.66 -12.07
CA GLU A 97 7.03 15.75 -11.80
C GLU A 97 8.06 15.36 -10.72
N ALA A 98 7.60 14.82 -9.59
CA ALA A 98 8.45 14.56 -8.44
C ALA A 98 9.23 13.24 -8.52
N LEU A 99 8.64 12.21 -9.12
CA LEU A 99 9.15 10.83 -9.11
C LEU A 99 9.46 10.28 -10.51
N GLY A 100 9.12 11.03 -11.55
CA GLY A 100 9.40 10.68 -12.94
C GLY A 100 8.32 9.81 -13.59
N ARG A 101 8.48 9.63 -14.91
CA ARG A 101 7.51 8.94 -15.76
C ARG A 101 7.32 7.48 -15.38
N GLU A 102 8.39 6.77 -15.02
CA GLU A 102 8.33 5.35 -14.67
C GLU A 102 7.37 5.08 -13.50
N VAL A 103 7.46 5.87 -12.42
CA VAL A 103 6.56 5.73 -11.26
C VAL A 103 5.14 6.13 -11.61
N ALA A 104 4.95 7.21 -12.38
CA ALA A 104 3.62 7.63 -12.83
C ALA A 104 2.93 6.54 -13.66
N ASP A 105 3.65 5.96 -14.64
CA ASP A 105 3.14 4.92 -15.51
C ASP A 105 2.83 3.63 -14.71
N LEU A 106 3.65 3.28 -13.69
CA LEU A 106 3.35 2.18 -12.76
C LEU A 106 2.05 2.42 -11.99
N VAL A 107 1.88 3.60 -11.39
CA VAL A 107 0.69 3.93 -10.57
C VAL A 107 -0.57 3.98 -11.42
N GLU A 108 -0.50 4.56 -12.62
CA GLU A 108 -1.62 4.60 -13.57
C GLU A 108 -2.03 3.22 -14.07
N SER A 109 -1.10 2.25 -14.12
CA SER A 109 -1.41 0.89 -14.56
C SER A 109 -2.23 0.07 -13.56
N ILE A 110 -2.17 0.41 -12.26
CA ILE A 110 -2.79 -0.38 -11.20
C ILE A 110 -4.32 -0.20 -11.25
N PRO A 111 -5.10 -1.28 -11.42
CA PRO A 111 -6.55 -1.20 -11.45
C PRO A 111 -7.11 -0.84 -10.07
N LEU A 112 -8.19 -0.08 -10.05
CA LEU A 112 -8.91 0.26 -8.83
C LEU A 112 -9.82 -0.90 -8.38
N PRO A 113 -10.12 -1.03 -7.08
CA PRO A 113 -11.12 -1.97 -6.58
C PRO A 113 -12.50 -1.68 -7.17
N GLY A 114 -13.36 -2.70 -7.19
CA GLY A 114 -14.72 -2.65 -7.73
C GLY A 114 -14.84 -2.96 -9.22
N ASP A 115 -13.73 -3.21 -9.93
CA ASP A 115 -13.76 -3.64 -11.33
C ASP A 115 -14.15 -5.13 -11.45
N GLU A 116 -15.12 -5.47 -12.30
CA GLU A 116 -15.55 -6.86 -12.53
C GLU A 116 -14.44 -7.75 -13.09
N GLN A 117 -13.46 -7.15 -13.78
CA GLN A 117 -12.28 -7.80 -14.34
C GLN A 117 -11.03 -7.63 -13.48
N LEU A 118 -11.15 -7.14 -12.24
CA LEU A 118 -10.03 -6.83 -11.35
C LEU A 118 -9.00 -7.97 -11.28
N ALA A 119 -9.45 -9.22 -11.10
CA ALA A 119 -8.56 -10.38 -11.04
C ALA A 119 -7.75 -10.57 -12.34
N ALA A 120 -8.38 -10.37 -13.50
CA ALA A 120 -7.74 -10.47 -14.80
C ALA A 120 -6.74 -9.31 -15.03
N LEU A 121 -7.14 -8.09 -14.69
CA LEU A 121 -6.27 -6.90 -14.80
C LEU A 121 -5.03 -7.06 -13.93
N LEU A 122 -5.19 -7.47 -12.67
CA LEU A 122 -4.09 -7.67 -11.73
C LEU A 122 -3.09 -8.74 -12.19
N VAL A 123 -3.53 -9.85 -12.79
CA VAL A 123 -2.58 -10.88 -13.28
C VAL A 123 -1.80 -10.42 -14.50
N THR A 124 -2.33 -9.48 -15.29
CA THR A 124 -1.65 -8.93 -16.47
C THR A 124 -0.65 -7.82 -16.14
N LEU A 125 -0.65 -7.30 -14.90
CA LEU A 125 0.34 -6.33 -14.46
C LEU A 125 1.74 -6.91 -14.48
N ASP A 126 2.71 -6.05 -14.78
CA ASP A 126 4.11 -6.30 -14.45
C ASP A 126 4.25 -6.59 -12.96
N GLU A 127 5.20 -7.47 -12.61
CA GLU A 127 5.35 -7.97 -11.25
C GLU A 127 5.51 -6.85 -10.21
N GLY A 128 6.24 -5.79 -10.54
CA GLY A 128 6.42 -4.62 -9.68
C GLY A 128 5.10 -3.90 -9.35
N ALA A 129 4.30 -3.57 -10.38
CA ALA A 129 2.99 -2.94 -10.19
C ALA A 129 2.04 -3.85 -9.42
N ARG A 130 2.06 -5.16 -9.70
CA ARG A 130 1.28 -6.16 -8.97
C ARG A 130 1.67 -6.24 -7.50
N LEU A 131 2.95 -6.22 -7.17
CA LEU A 131 3.45 -6.21 -5.79
C LEU A 131 3.01 -4.93 -5.06
N ALA A 132 3.15 -3.76 -5.70
CA ALA A 132 2.72 -2.49 -5.13
C ALA A 132 1.21 -2.49 -4.81
N ALA A 133 0.38 -2.93 -5.76
CA ALA A 133 -1.06 -3.06 -5.58
C ALA A 133 -1.42 -4.03 -4.44
N LEU A 134 -0.75 -5.19 -4.38
CA LEU A 134 -0.98 -6.19 -3.33
C LEU A 134 -0.57 -5.68 -1.95
N ALA A 135 0.51 -4.90 -1.84
CA ALA A 135 0.98 -4.35 -0.58
C ALA A 135 0.01 -3.28 -0.04
N GLU A 136 -0.45 -2.39 -0.91
CA GLU A 136 -1.46 -1.38 -0.58
C GLU A 136 -2.76 -2.03 -0.09
N ARG A 137 -3.27 -3.00 -0.86
CA ARG A 137 -4.54 -3.63 -0.51
C ARG A 137 -4.44 -4.44 0.77
N LEU A 138 -3.28 -5.02 1.05
CA LEU A 138 -3.00 -5.71 2.30
C LEU A 138 -2.99 -4.75 3.50
N ASP A 139 -2.52 -3.52 3.32
CA ASP A 139 -2.58 -2.50 4.37
C ASP A 139 -4.03 -2.12 4.69
N HIS A 140 -4.88 -1.91 3.67
CA HIS A 140 -6.31 -1.68 3.87
C HIS A 140 -6.99 -2.85 4.58
N LEU A 141 -6.68 -4.07 4.16
CA LEU A 141 -7.21 -5.30 4.77
C LEU A 141 -6.83 -5.41 6.25
N ARG A 142 -5.58 -5.10 6.59
CA ARG A 142 -5.06 -5.09 7.96
C ARG A 142 -5.78 -4.08 8.85
N HIS A 143 -6.13 -2.92 8.31
CA HIS A 143 -6.76 -1.83 9.06
C HIS A 143 -8.29 -1.79 8.93
N ALA A 144 -8.89 -2.73 8.20
CA ALA A 144 -10.34 -2.81 7.99
C ALA A 144 -11.14 -2.80 9.29
N HIS A 145 -10.61 -3.44 10.35
CA HIS A 145 -11.24 -3.52 11.67
C HIS A 145 -11.45 -2.16 12.38
N LEU A 146 -10.82 -1.10 11.89
CA LEU A 146 -10.91 0.26 12.44
C LEU A 146 -12.00 1.10 11.76
N ARG A 147 -12.65 0.58 10.70
CA ARG A 147 -13.80 1.22 10.04
C ARG A 147 -15.09 0.60 10.57
N GLU A 148 -16.04 1.38 11.04
CA GLU A 148 -17.33 0.89 11.56
C GLU A 148 -18.38 0.73 10.44
N ASP A 149 -18.07 -0.08 9.41
CA ASP A 149 -18.98 -0.33 8.28
C ASP A 149 -19.03 -1.82 7.90
N PRO A 150 -20.05 -2.57 8.37
CA PRO A 150 -20.20 -3.98 8.05
C PRO A 150 -20.47 -4.28 6.57
N ALA A 151 -21.12 -3.36 5.84
CA ALA A 151 -21.38 -3.55 4.42
C ALA A 151 -20.06 -3.46 3.62
N TRP A 152 -19.22 -2.47 3.96
CA TRP A 152 -17.88 -2.35 3.39
C TRP A 152 -17.00 -3.54 3.76
N TRP A 153 -17.06 -4.08 5.00
CA TRP A 153 -16.30 -5.29 5.36
C TRP A 153 -16.69 -6.50 4.50
N ARG A 154 -17.99 -6.70 4.25
CA ARG A 154 -18.45 -7.80 3.39
C ARG A 154 -17.95 -7.61 1.96
N ALA A 155 -18.07 -6.41 1.41
CA ALA A 155 -17.56 -6.11 0.05
C ALA A 155 -16.05 -6.34 -0.06
N LEU A 156 -15.26 -5.79 0.86
CA LEU A 156 -13.80 -5.99 0.91
C LEU A 156 -13.44 -7.47 0.99
N ARG A 157 -14.13 -8.24 1.84
CA ARG A 157 -13.88 -9.67 1.98
C ARG A 157 -14.17 -10.44 0.70
N GLU A 158 -15.33 -10.23 0.09
CA GLU A 158 -15.71 -10.94 -1.15
C GLU A 158 -14.72 -10.62 -2.27
N GLU A 159 -14.39 -9.35 -2.47
CA GLU A 159 -13.40 -8.94 -3.46
C GLU A 159 -12.00 -9.51 -3.16
N THR A 160 -11.58 -9.51 -1.90
CA THR A 160 -10.29 -10.09 -1.47
C THR A 160 -10.21 -11.58 -1.76
N ARG A 161 -11.31 -12.32 -1.55
CA ARG A 161 -11.39 -13.76 -1.86
C ARG A 161 -11.39 -14.02 -3.35
N ALA A 162 -12.12 -13.21 -4.11
CA ALA A 162 -12.30 -13.40 -5.55
C ALA A 162 -11.08 -12.98 -6.37
N ALA A 163 -10.41 -11.89 -6.00
CA ALA A 163 -9.34 -11.28 -6.80
C ALA A 163 -7.99 -11.25 -6.08
N TRP A 164 -7.90 -10.55 -4.94
CA TRP A 164 -6.62 -10.19 -4.35
C TRP A 164 -5.83 -11.39 -3.80
N ALA A 165 -6.46 -12.29 -3.04
CA ALA A 165 -5.78 -13.44 -2.46
C ALA A 165 -5.29 -14.44 -3.53
N PRO A 166 -6.09 -14.83 -4.55
CA PRO A 166 -5.60 -15.65 -5.66
C PRO A 166 -4.45 -15.00 -6.45
N VAL A 167 -4.46 -13.67 -6.62
CA VAL A 167 -3.33 -12.94 -7.24
C VAL A 167 -2.09 -13.01 -6.35
N ALA A 168 -2.24 -12.80 -5.03
CA ALA A 168 -1.13 -12.92 -4.08
C ALA A 168 -0.49 -14.31 -4.11
N GLU A 169 -1.29 -15.38 -4.17
CA GLU A 169 -0.82 -16.78 -4.27
C GLU A 169 0.05 -17.04 -5.48
N ARG A 170 -0.24 -16.38 -6.61
CA ARG A 170 0.55 -16.48 -7.85
C ARG A 170 1.76 -15.55 -7.89
N THR A 171 1.81 -14.55 -7.00
CA THR A 171 2.82 -13.49 -7.05
C THR A 171 3.91 -13.72 -6.02
N HIS A 172 3.56 -13.89 -4.74
CA HIS A 172 4.57 -13.98 -3.68
C HIS A 172 4.07 -14.80 -2.48
N PRO A 173 4.79 -15.85 -2.04
CA PRO A 173 4.31 -16.78 -1.01
C PRO A 173 4.04 -16.10 0.34
N ARG A 174 4.89 -15.14 0.73
CA ARG A 174 4.72 -14.40 1.99
C ARG A 174 3.48 -13.51 1.97
N LEU A 175 3.21 -12.83 0.86
CA LEU A 175 2.00 -12.01 0.74
C LEU A 175 0.75 -12.91 0.74
N ALA A 176 0.80 -14.05 0.06
CA ALA A 176 -0.27 -15.04 0.09
C ALA A 176 -0.60 -15.51 1.53
N ASP A 177 0.43 -15.78 2.35
CA ASP A 177 0.24 -16.11 3.77
C ASP A 177 -0.42 -14.97 4.55
N ARG A 178 -0.01 -13.72 4.31
CA ARG A 178 -0.59 -12.53 4.96
C ARG A 178 -2.06 -12.36 4.59
N TYR A 179 -2.41 -12.45 3.31
CA TYR A 179 -3.80 -12.39 2.84
C TYR A 179 -4.65 -13.49 3.47
N ARG A 180 -4.17 -14.75 3.47
CA ARG A 180 -4.85 -15.87 4.12
C ARG A 180 -5.07 -15.62 5.62
N ALA A 181 -4.08 -15.06 6.32
CA ALA A 181 -4.20 -14.75 7.74
C ALA A 181 -5.27 -13.69 8.03
N TRP A 182 -5.29 -12.61 7.25
CA TRP A 182 -6.25 -11.52 7.43
C TRP A 182 -7.66 -11.88 7.00
N LEU A 183 -7.83 -12.67 5.92
CA LEU A 183 -9.13 -13.23 5.56
C LEU A 183 -9.72 -14.06 6.70
N ARG A 184 -8.93 -14.93 7.34
CA ARG A 184 -9.38 -15.68 8.53
C ARG A 184 -9.75 -14.76 9.69
N ALA A 185 -9.05 -13.64 9.87
CA ALA A 185 -9.36 -12.68 10.93
C ALA A 185 -10.69 -11.96 10.67
N MET A 186 -10.94 -11.53 9.42
CA MET A 186 -12.21 -10.95 9.01
C MET A 186 -13.37 -11.93 9.13
N ASP A 187 -13.18 -13.19 8.72
CA ASP A 187 -14.18 -14.25 8.84
C ASP A 187 -14.66 -14.43 10.28
N ARG A 188 -13.72 -14.49 11.23
CA ARG A 188 -14.06 -14.61 12.65
C ARG A 188 -14.83 -13.40 13.17
N ARG A 189 -14.53 -12.20 12.67
CA ARG A 189 -15.22 -10.97 13.07
C ARG A 189 -16.65 -10.95 12.56
N LEU A 190 -16.85 -11.20 11.27
CA LEU A 190 -18.18 -11.22 10.64
C LEU A 190 -19.08 -12.37 11.15
N ALA A 191 -18.49 -13.46 11.66
CA ALA A 191 -19.23 -14.54 12.30
C ALA A 191 -19.62 -14.26 13.76
N GLY A 192 -19.03 -13.23 14.37
CA GLY A 192 -19.33 -12.77 15.74
C GLY A 192 -20.20 -11.52 15.80
N GLU A 193 -20.63 -10.99 14.65
CA GLU A 193 -21.70 -9.99 14.52
C GLU A 193 -23.07 -10.67 14.43
#